data_AF-A0A502WPS5-F1
#
_entry.id   AF-A0A502WPS5-F1
#
_cell.length_a   1.000
_cell.length_b   1.000
_cell.length_c   1.000
_cell.angle_alpha   90.00
_cell.angle_beta   90.00
_cell.angle_gamma   90.00
#
_symmetry.space_group_name_H-M   'P 1'
#
loop_
_entity.id
_entity.type
_entity.pdbx_description
1 polymer ?
#
loop_
_entity_poly.entity_id
_entity_poly.type
_entity_poly.pdbx_seq_one_letter_code
_entity_poly.pdbx_strand_id
1 'polypeptide(L)'
;MCKWLKTNSDAIQAGSAILGVAVAVIGFWLTIYQLSSANHSLQASNTYTIQHDAREIISEIISRGNVRPLIMGTLPAGKKEEAKTDLWQMLNFYLSVFRQLHAGGINQKIGAAFGKDFCDLLDKAPVATAWDELLKEKRITDDYEEMRRTWCGKK
;
A
#
# COMPACT_ATOMS: atom_id res chain seq x y z
N MET A 1 43.97 9.61 53.32
CA MET A 1 42.53 9.82 53.04
C MET A 1 42.21 10.12 51.57
N CYS A 2 43.05 10.84 50.80
CA CYS A 2 42.72 11.25 49.42
C CYS A 2 42.79 10.17 48.32
N LYS A 3 43.37 8.98 48.56
CA LYS A 3 43.37 7.89 47.57
C LYS A 3 42.09 7.04 47.58
N TRP A 4 41.42 6.90 48.74
CA TRP A 4 40.23 6.05 48.88
C TRP A 4 38.96 6.69 48.26
N LEU A 5 38.84 8.02 48.31
CA LEU A 5 37.74 8.74 47.65
C LEU A 5 37.87 8.76 46.12
N LYS A 6 39.10 8.75 45.59
CA LYS A 6 39.36 8.75 44.15
C LYS A 6 39.04 7.40 43.49
N THR A 7 39.43 6.30 44.13
CA THR A 7 39.15 4.94 43.65
C THR A 7 37.64 4.62 43.60
N ASN A 8 36.84 5.23 44.47
CA ASN A 8 35.38 5.08 44.46
C ASN A 8 34.69 6.04 43.45
N SER A 9 35.25 7.23 43.23
CA SER A 9 34.75 8.17 42.21
C SER A 9 34.84 7.61 40.80
N ASP A 10 35.98 6.98 40.44
CA ASP A 10 36.19 6.41 39.10
C ASP A 10 35.29 5.17 38.87
N ALA A 11 35.03 4.38 39.92
CA ALA A 11 34.09 3.25 39.89
C ALA A 11 32.62 3.71 39.75
N ILE A 12 32.24 4.80 40.41
CA ILE A 12 30.89 5.38 40.31
C ILE A 12 30.69 6.06 38.95
N GLN A 13 31.70 6.75 38.41
CA GLN A 13 31.63 7.34 37.07
C GLN A 13 31.53 6.27 35.98
N ALA A 14 32.32 5.19 36.06
CA ALA A 14 32.20 4.06 35.15
C ALA A 14 30.83 3.35 35.27
N GLY A 15 30.33 3.17 36.49
CA GLY A 15 28.99 2.60 36.75
C GLY A 15 27.86 3.45 36.19
N SER A 16 27.95 4.78 36.31
CA SER A 16 26.95 5.72 35.79
C SER A 16 26.93 5.78 34.26
N ALA A 17 28.09 5.67 33.60
CA ALA A 17 28.19 5.60 32.14
C ALA A 17 27.58 4.31 31.58
N ILE A 18 27.81 3.17 32.24
CA ILE A 18 27.22 1.87 31.85
C ILE A 18 25.70 1.88 32.05
N LEU A 19 25.20 2.44 33.17
CA LEU A 19 23.77 2.63 33.42
C LEU A 19 23.13 3.58 32.40
N GLY A 20 23.81 4.68 32.06
CA GLY A 20 23.34 5.63 31.03
C GLY A 20 23.22 5.00 29.65
N VAL A 21 24.21 4.19 29.24
CA VAL A 21 24.17 3.44 27.98
C VAL A 21 23.06 2.38 28.01
N ALA A 22 22.87 1.66 29.13
CA ALA A 22 21.80 0.68 29.26
C ALA A 22 20.40 1.32 29.18
N VAL A 23 20.17 2.46 29.83
CA VAL A 23 18.91 3.20 29.76
C VAL A 23 18.68 3.75 28.35
N ALA A 24 19.71 4.24 27.66
CA ALA A 24 19.61 4.70 26.28
C ALA A 24 19.27 3.56 25.30
N VAL A 25 19.87 2.39 25.47
CA VAL A 25 19.56 1.19 24.67
C VAL A 25 18.12 0.73 24.92
N ILE A 26 17.69 0.63 26.17
CA ILE A 26 16.31 0.25 26.52
C ILE A 26 15.31 1.27 25.97
N GLY A 27 15.61 2.56 26.08
CA GLY A 27 14.79 3.64 25.50
C GLY A 27 14.65 3.51 23.99
N PHE A 28 15.73 3.23 23.27
CA PHE A 28 15.72 3.02 21.82
C PHE A 28 14.91 1.77 21.41
N TRP A 29 15.00 0.68 22.19
CA TRP A 29 14.18 -0.52 21.97
C TRP A 29 12.69 -0.27 22.19
N LEU A 30 12.32 0.49 23.24
CA LEU A 30 10.93 0.89 23.48
C LEU A 30 10.40 1.82 22.39
N THR A 31 11.24 2.73 21.87
CA THR A 31 10.90 3.58 20.72
C THR A 31 10.72 2.75 19.45
N ILE A 32 11.58 1.77 19.17
CA ILE A 32 11.39 0.82 18.05
C ILE A 32 10.09 0.03 18.21
N TYR A 33 9.78 -0.42 19.43
CA TYR A 33 8.53 -1.15 19.71
C TYR A 33 7.29 -0.27 19.53
N GLN A 34 7.35 1.00 19.96
CA GLN A 34 6.29 1.98 19.72
C GLN A 34 6.14 2.33 18.23
N LEU A 35 7.25 2.49 17.50
CA LEU A 35 7.25 2.67 16.05
C LEU A 35 6.66 1.46 15.32
N SER A 36 6.98 0.25 15.78
CA SER A 36 6.43 -0.99 15.24
C SER A 36 4.92 -1.10 15.52
N SER A 37 4.49 -0.85 16.76
CA SER A 37 3.07 -0.86 17.13
C SER A 37 2.26 0.24 16.43
N ALA A 38 2.83 1.45 16.31
CA ALA A 38 2.25 2.55 15.55
C ALA A 38 2.17 2.20 14.06
N ASN A 39 3.20 1.60 13.48
CA ASN A 39 3.18 1.12 12.09
C ASN A 39 2.10 0.05 11.90
N HIS A 40 1.94 -0.89 12.82
CA HIS A 40 0.87 -1.89 12.73
C HIS A 40 -0.53 -1.26 12.85
N SER A 41 -0.70 -0.28 13.73
CA SER A 41 -1.95 0.46 13.87
C SER A 41 -2.26 1.28 12.61
N LEU A 42 -1.26 1.98 12.05
CA LEU A 42 -1.36 2.73 10.80
C LEU A 42 -1.66 1.81 9.62
N GLN A 43 -0.99 0.66 9.52
CA GLN A 43 -1.28 -0.33 8.48
C GLN A 43 -2.69 -0.91 8.60
N ALA A 44 -3.17 -1.18 9.82
CA ALA A 44 -4.53 -1.65 10.05
C ALA A 44 -5.57 -0.57 9.68
N SER A 45 -5.33 0.69 10.06
CA SER A 45 -6.18 1.83 9.71
C SER A 45 -6.23 2.05 8.20
N ASN A 46 -5.08 2.10 7.53
CA ASN A 46 -4.98 2.23 6.07
C ASN A 46 -5.66 1.06 5.35
N THR A 47 -5.47 -0.18 5.86
CA THR A 47 -6.13 -1.36 5.30
C THR A 47 -7.65 -1.25 5.41
N TYR A 48 -8.16 -0.80 6.56
CA TYR A 48 -9.59 -0.60 6.75
C TYR A 48 -10.15 0.46 5.79
N THR A 49 -9.49 1.62 5.68
CA THR A 49 -9.87 2.68 4.73
C THR A 49 -9.86 2.17 3.29
N ILE A 50 -8.80 1.48 2.87
CA ILE A 50 -8.73 0.88 1.52
C ILE A 50 -9.89 -0.10 1.27
N GLN A 51 -10.24 -0.93 2.25
CA GLN A 51 -11.36 -1.86 2.11
C GLN A 51 -12.72 -1.14 2.07
N HIS A 52 -12.86 -0.04 2.81
CA HIS A 52 -14.05 0.79 2.76
C HIS A 52 -14.18 1.49 1.40
N ASP A 53 -13.14 2.17 0.95
CA ASP A 53 -13.07 2.85 -0.35
C ASP A 53 -13.29 1.87 -1.50
N ALA A 54 -12.74 0.65 -1.42
CA ALA A 54 -13.00 -0.41 -2.39
C ALA A 54 -14.50 -0.71 -2.51
N ARG A 55 -15.22 -0.82 -1.38
CA ARG A 55 -16.67 -1.09 -1.38
C ARG A 55 -17.45 0.08 -1.93
N GLU A 56 -17.08 1.31 -1.58
CA GLU A 56 -17.74 2.51 -2.10
C GLU A 56 -17.56 2.64 -3.60
N ILE A 57 -16.33 2.48 -4.10
CA ILE A 57 -16.01 2.53 -5.53
C ILE A 57 -16.76 1.42 -6.27
N ILE A 58 -16.74 0.19 -5.76
CA ILE A 58 -17.49 -0.92 -6.36
C ILE A 58 -18.99 -0.61 -6.37
N SER A 59 -19.56 -0.10 -5.28
CA SER A 59 -20.97 0.26 -5.20
C SER A 59 -21.35 1.36 -6.20
N GLU A 60 -20.54 2.41 -6.29
CA GLU A 60 -20.76 3.52 -7.21
C GLU A 60 -20.65 3.04 -8.67
N ILE A 61 -19.61 2.29 -9.01
CA ILE A 61 -19.39 1.77 -10.36
C ILE A 61 -20.47 0.75 -10.76
N ILE A 62 -20.88 -0.12 -9.84
CA ILE A 62 -22.00 -1.05 -10.07
C ILE A 62 -23.29 -0.27 -10.29
N SER A 63 -23.54 0.80 -9.53
CA SER A 63 -24.75 1.63 -9.68
C SER A 63 -24.85 2.29 -11.06
N ARG A 64 -23.70 2.63 -11.67
CA ARG A 64 -23.62 3.17 -13.04
C ARG A 64 -23.85 2.10 -14.11
N GLY A 65 -23.61 0.84 -13.79
CA GLY A 65 -24.01 -0.31 -14.60
C GLY A 65 -23.11 -0.63 -15.79
N ASN A 66 -21.98 0.06 -15.98
CA ASN A 66 -21.16 -0.08 -17.19
C ASN A 66 -20.01 -1.10 -17.06
N VAL A 67 -19.49 -1.33 -15.84
CA VAL A 67 -18.31 -2.21 -15.65
C VAL A 67 -18.63 -3.68 -15.81
N ARG A 68 -19.79 -4.15 -15.34
CA ARG A 68 -20.18 -5.55 -15.52
C ARG A 68 -20.34 -5.92 -17.01
N PRO A 69 -21.06 -5.13 -17.84
CA PRO A 69 -21.10 -5.36 -19.29
C PRO A 69 -19.73 -5.27 -19.96
N LEU A 70 -18.85 -4.36 -19.51
CA LEU A 70 -17.47 -4.29 -20.01
C LEU A 70 -16.72 -5.59 -19.74
N ILE A 71 -16.71 -6.07 -18.48
CA ILE A 71 -16.04 -7.32 -18.09
C ILE A 71 -16.61 -8.53 -18.86
N MET A 72 -17.93 -8.55 -19.08
CA MET A 72 -18.61 -9.63 -19.82
C MET A 72 -18.48 -9.50 -21.35
N GLY A 73 -17.93 -8.41 -21.88
CA GLY A 73 -17.87 -8.15 -23.31
C GLY A 73 -19.22 -7.86 -23.97
N THR A 74 -20.24 -7.49 -23.18
CA THR A 74 -21.61 -7.21 -23.64
C THR A 74 -21.94 -5.71 -23.61
N LEU A 75 -20.93 -4.86 -23.57
CA LEU A 75 -21.09 -3.40 -23.46
C LEU A 75 -21.79 -2.82 -24.70
N PRO A 76 -22.88 -2.05 -24.53
CA PRO A 76 -23.50 -1.33 -25.64
C PRO A 76 -22.53 -0.32 -26.27
N ALA A 77 -22.56 -0.16 -27.59
CA ALA A 77 -21.62 0.72 -28.31
C ALA A 77 -21.62 2.18 -27.80
N GLY A 78 -22.78 2.69 -27.36
CA GLY A 78 -22.92 4.04 -26.80
C GLY A 78 -22.37 4.21 -25.38
N LYS A 79 -21.98 3.13 -24.69
CA LYS A 79 -21.50 3.15 -23.29
C LYS A 79 -19.99 2.97 -23.16
N LYS A 80 -19.27 2.93 -24.28
CA LYS A 80 -17.82 2.67 -24.30
C LYS A 80 -17.02 3.69 -23.47
N GLU A 81 -17.27 4.98 -23.65
CA GLU A 81 -16.55 6.04 -22.94
C GLU A 81 -16.85 6.09 -21.44
N GLU A 82 -18.10 5.84 -21.06
CA GLU A 82 -18.49 5.73 -19.65
C GLU A 82 -17.80 4.53 -18.99
N ALA A 83 -17.80 3.37 -19.64
CA ALA A 83 -17.16 2.17 -19.11
C ALA A 83 -15.63 2.32 -19.02
N LYS A 84 -14.99 3.00 -19.98
CA LYS A 84 -13.57 3.36 -19.90
C LYS A 84 -13.29 4.29 -18.72
N THR A 85 -14.18 5.22 -18.44
CA THR A 85 -14.04 6.14 -17.30
C THR A 85 -14.20 5.41 -15.97
N ASP A 86 -15.20 4.54 -15.85
CA ASP A 86 -15.39 3.70 -14.67
C ASP A 86 -14.18 2.76 -14.46
N LEU A 87 -13.67 2.15 -15.54
CA LEU A 87 -12.45 1.35 -15.48
C LEU A 87 -11.26 2.20 -15.01
N TRP A 88 -11.04 3.38 -15.58
CA TRP A 88 -9.97 4.29 -15.17
C TRP A 88 -10.05 4.65 -13.68
N GLN A 89 -11.25 4.85 -13.13
CA GLN A 89 -11.44 5.06 -11.70
C GLN A 89 -11.03 3.83 -10.87
N MET A 90 -11.35 2.61 -11.31
CA MET A 90 -10.86 1.39 -10.66
C MET A 90 -9.33 1.31 -10.71
N LEU A 91 -8.73 1.64 -11.86
CA LEU A 91 -7.28 1.63 -12.03
C LEU A 91 -6.59 2.63 -11.10
N ASN A 92 -7.18 3.81 -10.89
CA ASN A 92 -6.70 4.80 -9.91
C ASN A 92 -6.70 4.26 -8.49
N PHE A 93 -7.75 3.54 -8.12
CA PHE A 93 -7.82 2.90 -6.81
C PHE A 93 -6.71 1.86 -6.63
N TYR A 94 -6.52 0.97 -7.61
CA TYR A 94 -5.43 0.01 -7.59
C TYR A 94 -4.06 0.67 -7.49
N LEU A 95 -3.83 1.76 -8.24
CA LEU A 95 -2.59 2.52 -8.18
C LEU A 95 -2.36 3.15 -6.80
N SER A 96 -3.42 3.62 -6.14
CA SER A 96 -3.34 4.10 -4.76
C SER A 96 -2.89 3.00 -3.80
N VAL A 97 -3.49 1.81 -3.91
CA VAL A 97 -3.10 0.63 -3.10
C VAL A 97 -1.65 0.22 -3.37
N PHE A 98 -1.22 0.23 -4.63
CA PHE A 98 0.17 -0.04 -5.02
C PHE A 98 1.14 0.93 -4.36
N ARG A 99 0.85 2.24 -4.41
CA ARG A 99 1.67 3.28 -3.76
C ARG A 99 1.71 3.11 -2.24
N GLN A 100 0.57 2.81 -1.62
CA GLN A 100 0.49 2.54 -0.18
C GLN A 100 1.33 1.31 0.22
N LEU A 101 1.36 0.27 -0.61
CA LEU A 101 2.21 -0.90 -0.40
C LEU A 101 3.70 -0.52 -0.46
N HIS A 102 4.11 0.22 -1.48
CA HIS A 102 5.51 0.65 -1.66
C HIS A 102 5.97 1.62 -0.56
N ALA A 103 5.06 2.45 -0.04
CA ALA A 103 5.33 3.34 1.08
C ALA A 103 5.32 2.63 2.46
N GLY A 104 5.03 1.32 2.52
CA GLY A 104 4.88 0.59 3.78
C GLY A 104 3.61 0.93 4.55
N GLY A 105 2.68 1.66 3.93
CA GLY A 105 1.38 2.06 4.48
C GLY A 105 0.40 0.90 4.60
N ILE A 106 0.62 -0.21 3.89
CA ILE A 106 -0.07 -1.49 4.10
C ILE A 106 0.92 -2.66 4.11
N ASN A 107 0.51 -3.78 4.70
CA ASN A 107 1.33 -4.98 4.70
C ASN A 107 1.30 -5.71 3.34
N GLN A 108 2.33 -6.55 3.13
CA GLN A 108 2.51 -7.32 1.90
C GLN A 108 1.35 -8.28 1.58
N LYS A 109 0.66 -8.80 2.60
CA LYS A 109 -0.48 -9.71 2.40
C LYS A 109 -1.66 -8.99 1.73
N ILE A 110 -1.96 -7.76 2.18
CA ILE A 110 -3.02 -6.94 1.56
C ILE A 110 -2.60 -6.53 0.15
N GLY A 111 -1.35 -6.06 -0.02
CA GLY A 111 -0.81 -5.73 -1.33
C GLY A 111 -0.89 -6.88 -2.34
N ALA A 112 -0.53 -8.09 -1.92
CA ALA A 112 -0.61 -9.29 -2.77
C ALA A 112 -2.06 -9.67 -3.14
N ALA A 113 -3.01 -9.50 -2.22
CA ALA A 113 -4.42 -9.78 -2.50
C ALA A 113 -4.98 -8.82 -3.57
N PHE A 114 -4.74 -7.51 -3.43
CA PHE A 114 -5.15 -6.52 -4.44
C PHE A 114 -4.39 -6.67 -5.76
N GLY A 115 -3.10 -7.02 -5.70
CA GLY A 115 -2.32 -7.32 -6.90
C GLY A 115 -2.88 -8.50 -7.68
N LYS A 116 -3.32 -9.56 -6.99
CA LYS A 116 -4.00 -10.70 -7.62
C LYS A 116 -5.32 -10.28 -8.28
N ASP A 117 -6.17 -9.54 -7.57
CA ASP A 117 -7.47 -9.07 -8.11
C ASP A 117 -7.28 -8.19 -9.36
N PHE A 118 -6.30 -7.28 -9.30
CA PHE A 118 -5.90 -6.46 -10.44
C PHE A 118 -5.47 -7.28 -11.66
N CYS A 119 -4.61 -8.29 -11.46
CA CYS A 119 -4.15 -9.13 -12.57
C CYS A 119 -5.28 -10.03 -13.12
N ASP A 120 -6.12 -10.59 -12.25
CA ASP A 120 -7.28 -11.40 -12.65
C ASP A 120 -8.30 -10.55 -13.45
N LEU A 121 -8.42 -9.25 -13.13
CA LEU A 121 -9.22 -8.27 -13.88
C LEU A 121 -8.62 -7.99 -15.26
N LEU A 122 -7.31 -7.75 -15.36
CA LEU A 122 -6.64 -7.51 -16.64
C LEU A 122 -6.53 -8.74 -17.54
N ASP A 123 -6.57 -9.95 -16.98
CA ASP A 123 -6.63 -11.19 -17.77
C ASP A 123 -7.94 -11.32 -18.58
N LYS A 124 -8.95 -10.47 -18.33
CA LYS A 124 -10.18 -10.42 -19.12
C LYS A 124 -9.96 -9.63 -20.42
N ALA A 125 -10.10 -10.28 -21.57
CA ALA A 125 -9.84 -9.68 -22.88
C ALA A 125 -10.50 -8.30 -23.14
N PRO A 126 -11.79 -8.06 -22.77
CA PRO A 126 -12.40 -6.74 -22.92
C PRO A 126 -11.70 -5.65 -22.09
N VAL A 127 -11.25 -6.01 -20.88
CA VAL A 127 -10.56 -5.09 -19.98
C VAL A 127 -9.13 -4.85 -20.43
N ALA A 128 -8.43 -5.87 -20.90
CA ALA A 128 -7.10 -5.73 -21.52
C ALA A 128 -7.15 -4.78 -22.72
N THR A 129 -8.20 -4.89 -23.55
CA THR A 129 -8.40 -4.00 -24.70
C THR A 129 -8.64 -2.57 -24.25
N ALA A 130 -9.51 -2.37 -23.24
CA ALA A 130 -9.76 -1.03 -22.68
C ALA A 130 -8.51 -0.44 -22.00
N TRP A 131 -7.68 -1.24 -21.36
CA TRP A 131 -6.38 -0.82 -20.84
C TRP A 131 -5.47 -0.28 -21.95
N ASP A 132 -5.33 -1.02 -23.06
CA ASP A 132 -4.49 -0.61 -24.18
C ASP A 132 -5.02 0.68 -24.84
N GLU A 133 -6.34 0.85 -24.89
CA GLU A 133 -6.98 2.09 -25.34
C GLU A 133 -6.66 3.27 -24.39
N LEU A 134 -6.77 3.07 -23.07
CA LEU A 134 -6.44 4.09 -22.07
C LEU A 134 -4.95 4.50 -22.12
N LEU A 135 -4.04 3.55 -22.40
CA LEU A 135 -2.62 3.83 -22.64
C LEU A 135 -2.42 4.70 -23.88
N LYS A 136 -3.04 4.32 -25.01
CA LYS A 136 -2.96 5.09 -26.27
C LYS A 136 -3.51 6.50 -26.12
N GLU A 137 -4.58 6.64 -25.34
CA GLU A 137 -5.21 7.93 -25.00
C GLU A 137 -4.41 8.74 -23.97
N LYS A 138 -3.31 8.20 -23.43
CA LYS A 138 -2.49 8.81 -22.36
C LYS A 138 -3.28 9.12 -21.08
N ARG A 139 -4.37 8.39 -20.83
CA ARG A 139 -5.16 8.51 -19.58
C ARG A 139 -4.53 7.74 -18.42
N ILE A 140 -3.72 6.75 -18.74
CA ILE A 140 -2.84 6.04 -17.80
C ILE A 140 -1.39 6.21 -18.24
N THR A 141 -0.49 6.33 -17.26
CA THR A 141 0.92 6.72 -17.41
C THR A 141 1.86 5.60 -16.98
N ASP A 142 3.16 5.85 -17.01
CA ASP A 142 4.25 4.93 -16.64
C ASP A 142 4.04 4.25 -15.27
N ASP A 143 3.46 4.96 -14.29
CA ASP A 143 3.13 4.41 -12.97
C ASP A 143 2.20 3.19 -13.03
N TYR A 144 1.25 3.19 -13.96
CA TYR A 144 0.31 2.08 -14.15
C TYR A 144 0.99 0.89 -14.82
N GLU A 145 1.91 1.16 -15.74
CA GLU A 145 2.73 0.12 -16.36
C GLU A 145 3.69 -0.50 -15.35
N GLU A 146 4.28 0.29 -14.46
CA GLU A 146 5.09 -0.20 -13.35
C GLU A 146 4.26 -1.08 -12.40
N MET A 147 3.07 -0.62 -12.01
CA MET A 147 2.14 -1.42 -11.20
C MET A 147 1.83 -2.75 -11.90
N ARG A 148 1.48 -2.73 -13.19
CA ARG A 148 1.18 -3.94 -13.98
C ARG A 148 2.38 -4.88 -14.06
N ARG A 149 3.57 -4.36 -14.34
CA ARG A 149 4.81 -5.14 -14.39
C ARG A 149 5.12 -5.78 -13.04
N THR A 150 4.96 -5.03 -11.95
CA THR A 150 5.32 -5.49 -10.60
C THR A 150 4.35 -6.54 -10.07
N TRP A 151 3.05 -6.35 -10.27
CA TRP A 151 2.03 -7.28 -9.79
C TRP A 151 1.81 -8.47 -10.73
N CYS A 152 1.83 -8.27 -12.05
CA CYS A 152 1.46 -9.32 -13.02
C CYS A 152 2.66 -9.95 -13.73
N GLY A 153 3.86 -9.37 -13.65
CA GLY A 153 5.06 -9.88 -14.33
C GLY A 153 5.74 -11.08 -13.67
N LYS A 154 5.22 -11.58 -12.53
CA LYS A 154 5.75 -12.76 -11.82
C LYS A 154 5.02 -14.08 -12.15
N LYS A 155 4.48 -14.23 -13.36
CA LYS A 155 3.90 -15.50 -13.82
C LYS A 155 4.99 -16.44 -14.33
#